data_AF-A0AAV2FV12-F1
#
_entry.id   AF-A0AAV2FV12-F1
#
_cell.length_a   1.000
_cell.length_b   1.000
_cell.length_c   1.000
_cell.angle_alpha   90.00
_cell.angle_beta   90.00
_cell.angle_gamma   90.00
#
_symmetry.space_group_name_H-M   'P 1'
#
loop_
_entity.id
_entity.type
_entity.pdbx_description
1 polymer ?
#
loop_
_entity_poly.entity_id
_entity_poly.type
_entity_poly.pdbx_seq_one_letter_code
_entity_poly.pdbx_strand_id
1 'polypeptide(L)'
;MGYYMATRAADIQSPILHPPMAANNFEIKPSLVTMIQQNAYFHGLSHESPREHVQRFLELAGSMKINGVHEKALRLKLFPYSLAGKALRWLNNRPVLYITSWDDLLNKFMTRYCPPSNTAEWRKKITHLGEEEDETLRDAWERFSDYFLQCPHHGFEEQFRIEIFYGGLIQDDKILIDSLFQGRLMNMTPPQVTELLEDMALKGYD
;
A
#
# COMPACT_ATOMS: atom_id res chain seq x y z
N MET A 1 -43.56 18.37 9.35
CA MET A 1 -43.61 16.98 8.85
C MET A 1 -42.53 16.83 7.79
N GLY A 2 -41.45 16.12 8.10
CA GLY A 2 -40.37 15.87 7.15
C GLY A 2 -40.79 14.77 6.17
N TYR A 3 -40.68 15.05 4.87
CA TYR A 3 -40.93 14.06 3.82
C TYR A 3 -39.79 13.04 3.84
N TYR A 4 -40.03 11.87 4.44
CA TYR A 4 -39.18 10.69 4.21
C TYR A 4 -39.45 10.21 2.78
N MET A 5 -38.54 10.54 1.85
CA MET A 5 -38.52 9.87 0.56
C MET A 5 -37.93 8.47 0.77
N ALA A 6 -38.73 7.43 0.57
CA ALA A 6 -38.26 6.06 0.61
C ALA A 6 -37.25 5.85 -0.53
N THR A 7 -36.02 5.44 -0.19
CA THR A 7 -34.98 5.07 -1.16
C THR A 7 -35.49 3.89 -1.99
N ARG A 8 -35.54 4.04 -3.33
CA ARG A 8 -35.97 2.96 -4.22
C ARG A 8 -34.78 2.04 -4.49
N ALA A 9 -35.02 0.75 -4.71
CA ALA A 9 -33.96 -0.19 -5.09
C ALA A 9 -33.21 0.24 -6.37
N ALA A 10 -33.87 0.98 -7.26
CA ALA A 10 -33.26 1.58 -8.46
C ALA A 10 -32.24 2.69 -8.16
N ASP A 11 -32.28 3.28 -6.96
CA ASP A 11 -31.33 4.30 -6.50
C ASP A 11 -30.05 3.66 -5.91
N ILE A 12 -30.07 2.34 -5.68
CA ILE A 12 -28.95 1.54 -5.16
C ILE A 12 -28.30 0.79 -6.33
N GLN A 13 -27.64 1.52 -7.21
CA GLN A 13 -26.88 0.93 -8.32
C GLN A 13 -25.38 0.90 -8.00
N SER A 14 -24.71 -0.14 -8.51
CA SER A 14 -23.26 -0.30 -8.34
C SER A 14 -22.51 0.92 -8.89
N PRO A 15 -21.59 1.51 -8.13
CA PRO A 15 -20.72 2.58 -8.61
C PRO A 15 -19.71 2.09 -9.65
N ILE A 16 -19.49 0.78 -9.72
CA ILE A 16 -18.59 0.11 -10.67
C ILE A 16 -19.38 -0.37 -11.88
N LEU A 17 -18.91 -0.01 -13.07
CA LEU A 17 -19.31 -0.61 -14.34
C LEU A 17 -18.68 -2.01 -14.45
N HIS A 18 -19.52 -3.04 -14.42
CA HIS A 18 -19.08 -4.42 -14.60
C HIS A 18 -19.14 -4.77 -16.10
N PRO A 19 -18.02 -5.05 -16.77
CA PRO A 19 -18.04 -5.46 -18.16
C PRO A 19 -18.73 -6.83 -18.32
N PRO A 20 -19.39 -7.09 -19.45
CA PRO A 20 -20.01 -8.39 -19.71
C PRO A 20 -18.94 -9.49 -19.71
N MET A 21 -19.14 -10.51 -18.87
CA MET A 21 -18.26 -11.68 -18.80
C MET A 21 -18.82 -12.80 -19.69
N ALA A 22 -17.98 -13.41 -20.52
CA ALA A 22 -18.39 -14.45 -21.45
C ALA A 22 -18.80 -15.78 -20.76
N ALA A 23 -18.42 -15.96 -19.50
CA ALA A 23 -18.80 -17.12 -18.71
C ALA A 23 -20.22 -16.93 -18.14
N ASN A 24 -21.22 -17.51 -18.81
CA ASN A 24 -22.63 -17.47 -18.38
C ASN A 24 -22.88 -17.98 -16.94
N ASN A 25 -21.92 -18.65 -16.30
CA ASN A 25 -22.04 -19.25 -14.97
C ASN A 25 -20.95 -18.79 -13.97
N PHE A 26 -20.32 -17.62 -14.16
CA PHE A 26 -19.31 -17.17 -13.19
C PHE A 26 -19.94 -16.69 -11.86
N GLU A 27 -19.89 -17.56 -10.86
CA GLU A 27 -20.30 -17.28 -9.47
C GLU A 27 -19.08 -17.00 -8.58
N ILE A 28 -19.21 -15.98 -7.71
CA ILE A 28 -18.21 -15.72 -6.67
C ILE A 28 -18.51 -16.65 -5.50
N LYS A 29 -17.65 -17.66 -5.31
CA LYS A 29 -17.80 -18.61 -4.20
C LYS A 29 -17.61 -17.90 -2.84
N PRO A 30 -18.41 -18.21 -1.81
CA PRO A 30 -18.24 -17.63 -0.47
C PRO A 30 -16.85 -17.86 0.15
N SER A 31 -16.22 -19.00 -0.15
CA SER A 31 -14.85 -19.29 0.30
C SER A 31 -13.82 -18.30 -0.23
N LEU A 32 -14.03 -17.80 -1.44
CA LEU A 32 -13.16 -16.85 -2.11
C LEU A 32 -13.34 -15.45 -1.52
N VAL A 33 -14.57 -15.05 -1.24
CA VAL A 33 -14.88 -13.82 -0.48
C VAL A 33 -14.18 -13.88 0.88
N THR A 34 -14.32 -15.00 1.58
CA THR A 34 -13.70 -15.22 2.90
C THR A 34 -12.17 -15.13 2.81
N MET A 35 -11.56 -15.76 1.80
CA MET A 35 -10.11 -15.69 1.58
C MET A 35 -9.62 -14.25 1.36
N ILE A 36 -10.33 -13.46 0.54
CA ILE A 36 -10.00 -12.05 0.32
C ILE A 36 -10.13 -11.24 1.60
N GLN A 37 -11.22 -11.45 2.36
CA GLN A 37 -11.47 -10.76 3.63
C GLN A 37 -10.52 -11.17 4.75
N GLN A 38 -9.90 -12.35 4.69
CA GLN A 38 -8.91 -12.76 5.68
C GLN A 38 -7.51 -12.23 5.37
N ASN A 39 -7.18 -12.09 4.09
CA ASN A 39 -5.79 -11.84 3.66
C ASN A 39 -5.56 -10.43 3.07
N ALA A 40 -6.62 -9.70 2.71
CA ALA A 40 -6.51 -8.40 2.06
C ALA A 40 -7.63 -7.42 2.49
N TYR A 41 -8.13 -7.50 3.72
CA TYR A 41 -9.19 -6.61 4.17
C TYR A 41 -8.66 -5.21 4.52
N PHE A 42 -9.36 -4.18 4.03
CA PHE A 42 -8.93 -2.79 4.23
C PHE A 42 -10.10 -1.93 4.69
N HIS A 43 -9.96 -1.35 5.88
CA HIS A 43 -10.98 -0.55 6.54
C HIS A 43 -10.87 0.94 6.20
N GLY A 44 -9.72 1.40 5.70
CA GLY A 44 -9.39 2.80 5.51
C GLY A 44 -9.00 3.51 6.81
N LEU A 45 -8.30 2.80 7.70
CA LEU A 45 -7.72 3.33 8.94
C LEU A 45 -6.35 3.96 8.66
N SER A 46 -5.90 4.84 9.57
CA SER A 46 -4.65 5.60 9.40
C SER A 46 -3.38 4.76 9.44
N HIS A 47 -3.43 3.58 10.05
CA HIS A 47 -2.31 2.65 10.14
C HIS A 47 -2.31 1.60 9.03
N GLU A 48 -3.38 1.49 8.24
CA GLU A 48 -3.43 0.53 7.14
C GLU A 48 -2.72 1.08 5.92
N SER A 49 -1.85 0.29 5.32
CA SER A 49 -1.18 0.62 4.05
C SER A 49 -2.10 0.34 2.86
N PRO A 50 -2.56 1.36 2.10
CA PRO A 50 -3.40 1.15 0.92
C PRO A 50 -2.68 0.35 -0.17
N ARG A 51 -1.34 0.42 -0.17
CA ARG A 51 -0.48 -0.20 -1.17
C ARG A 51 -0.30 -1.68 -0.92
N GLU A 52 0.03 -2.05 0.31
CA GLU A 52 0.07 -3.45 0.70
C GLU A 52 -1.30 -4.12 0.49
N HIS A 53 -2.39 -3.41 0.79
CA HIS A 53 -3.73 -3.91 0.49
C HIS A 53 -3.90 -4.25 -1.00
N VAL A 54 -3.56 -3.32 -1.90
CA VAL A 54 -3.65 -3.54 -3.35
C VAL A 54 -2.74 -4.70 -3.78
N GLN A 55 -1.52 -4.78 -3.24
CA GLN A 55 -0.58 -5.84 -3.57
C GLN A 55 -1.12 -7.22 -3.16
N ARG A 56 -1.51 -7.39 -1.89
CA ARG A 56 -2.11 -8.63 -1.38
C ARG A 56 -3.36 -9.01 -2.17
N PHE A 57 -4.21 -8.04 -2.50
CA PHE A 57 -5.37 -8.28 -3.35
C PHE A 57 -4.99 -8.78 -4.75
N LEU A 58 -3.99 -8.17 -5.40
CA LEU A 58 -3.55 -8.56 -6.73
C LEU A 58 -2.93 -9.96 -6.74
N GLU A 59 -2.17 -10.32 -5.71
CA GLU A 59 -1.61 -11.67 -5.55
C GLU A 59 -2.73 -12.73 -5.43
N LEU A 60 -3.72 -12.47 -4.56
CA LEU A 60 -4.88 -13.35 -4.40
C LEU A 60 -5.70 -13.45 -5.68
N ALA A 61 -6.03 -12.32 -6.30
CA ALA A 61 -6.81 -12.27 -7.53
C ALA A 61 -6.07 -12.91 -8.72
N GLY A 62 -4.75 -12.77 -8.79
CA GLY A 62 -3.91 -13.37 -9.83
C GLY A 62 -3.79 -14.89 -9.73
N SER A 63 -3.92 -15.45 -8.52
CA SER A 63 -3.99 -16.91 -8.31
C SER A 63 -5.26 -17.55 -8.91
N MET A 64 -6.27 -16.74 -9.21
CA MET A 64 -7.57 -17.20 -9.68
C MET A 64 -7.60 -17.28 -11.21
N LYS A 65 -7.42 -18.49 -11.75
CA LYS A 65 -7.61 -18.74 -13.20
C LYS A 65 -9.04 -19.18 -13.48
N ILE A 66 -9.81 -18.33 -14.15
CA ILE A 66 -11.16 -18.66 -14.62
C ILE A 66 -11.19 -18.51 -16.14
N ASN A 67 -11.49 -19.62 -16.84
CA ASN A 67 -11.57 -19.63 -18.30
C ASN A 67 -12.65 -18.66 -18.79
N GLY A 68 -12.31 -17.82 -19.76
CA GLY A 68 -13.25 -16.90 -20.41
C GLY A 68 -13.59 -15.63 -19.60
N VAL A 69 -12.91 -15.37 -18.49
CA VAL A 69 -13.06 -14.11 -17.73
C VAL A 69 -11.80 -13.27 -17.87
N HIS A 70 -11.95 -12.02 -18.33
CA HIS A 70 -10.83 -11.08 -18.37
C HIS A 70 -10.38 -10.72 -16.94
N GLU A 71 -9.08 -10.77 -16.70
CA GLU A 71 -8.49 -10.54 -15.38
C GLU A 71 -8.91 -9.19 -14.75
N LYS A 72 -8.90 -8.11 -15.54
CA LYS A 72 -9.34 -6.78 -15.08
C LYS A 72 -10.82 -6.76 -14.67
N ALA A 73 -11.67 -7.51 -15.37
CA ALA A 73 -13.09 -7.63 -15.04
C ALA A 73 -13.29 -8.38 -13.72
N LEU A 74 -12.53 -9.45 -13.52
CA LEU A 74 -12.53 -10.22 -12.27
C LEU A 74 -12.07 -9.34 -11.09
N ARG A 75 -10.96 -8.63 -11.25
CA ARG A 75 -10.45 -7.70 -10.22
C ARG A 75 -11.48 -6.64 -9.85
N LEU A 76 -12.14 -6.01 -10.83
CA LEU A 76 -13.23 -5.05 -10.59
C LEU A 76 -14.38 -5.64 -9.78
N LYS A 77 -14.75 -6.89 -10.06
CA LYS A 77 -15.85 -7.58 -9.38
C LYS A 77 -15.48 -8.00 -7.96
N LEU A 78 -14.21 -8.34 -7.71
CA LEU A 78 -13.72 -8.85 -6.42
C LEU A 78 -13.28 -7.75 -5.45
N PHE A 79 -12.75 -6.64 -5.94
CA PHE A 79 -12.21 -5.57 -5.10
C PHE A 79 -13.18 -5.04 -4.03
N PRO A 80 -14.49 -4.89 -4.27
CA PRO A 80 -15.40 -4.45 -3.21
C PRO A 80 -15.42 -5.37 -1.97
N TYR A 81 -15.14 -6.67 -2.15
CA TYR A 81 -15.10 -7.63 -1.05
C TYR A 81 -13.83 -7.51 -0.19
N SER A 82 -12.78 -6.85 -0.69
CA SER A 82 -11.58 -6.56 0.07
C SER A 82 -11.72 -5.29 0.92
N LEU A 83 -12.83 -4.55 0.82
CA LEU A 83 -13.05 -3.30 1.53
C LEU A 83 -14.00 -3.44 2.73
N ALA A 84 -13.72 -2.67 3.78
CA ALA A 84 -14.49 -2.57 5.00
C ALA A 84 -14.66 -1.11 5.43
N GLY A 85 -15.44 -0.88 6.48
CA GLY A 85 -15.42 0.38 7.24
C GLY A 85 -15.53 1.64 6.37
N LYS A 86 -14.56 2.54 6.49
CA LYS A 86 -14.52 3.82 5.75
C LYS A 86 -14.27 3.58 4.25
N ALA A 87 -13.48 2.58 3.90
CA ALA A 87 -13.17 2.23 2.51
C ALA A 87 -14.39 1.75 1.73
N LEU A 88 -15.16 0.81 2.29
CA LEU A 88 -16.37 0.32 1.65
C LEU A 88 -17.44 1.42 1.55
N ARG A 89 -17.61 2.24 2.61
CA ARG A 89 -18.52 3.40 2.58
C ARG A 89 -18.14 4.41 1.50
N TRP A 90 -16.84 4.68 1.32
CA TRP A 90 -16.36 5.56 0.26
C TRP A 90 -16.79 5.05 -1.11
N LEU A 91 -16.62 3.75 -1.38
CA LEU A 91 -16.97 3.16 -2.66
C LEU A 91 -18.49 3.22 -2.90
N ASN A 92 -19.29 2.80 -1.90
CA ASN A 92 -20.75 2.75 -2.02
C ASN A 92 -21.41 4.13 -2.14
N ASN A 93 -20.79 5.19 -1.59
CA ASN A 93 -21.30 6.56 -1.68
C ASN A 93 -20.81 7.30 -2.94
N ARG A 94 -20.78 6.61 -4.07
CA ARG A 94 -20.41 7.17 -5.37
C ARG A 94 -21.57 7.06 -6.35
N PRO A 95 -21.67 7.99 -7.32
CA PRO A 95 -22.69 7.88 -8.35
C PRO A 95 -22.48 6.61 -9.19
N VAL A 96 -23.53 6.20 -9.89
CA VAL A 96 -23.47 5.09 -10.83
C VAL A 96 -22.43 5.39 -11.91
N LEU A 97 -21.72 4.36 -12.38
CA LEU A 97 -20.67 4.47 -13.39
C LEU A 97 -19.50 5.36 -12.96
N TYR A 98 -19.36 5.65 -11.67
CA TYR A 98 -18.23 6.40 -11.15
C TYR A 98 -16.91 5.69 -11.44
N ILE A 99 -16.87 4.36 -11.49
CA ILE A 99 -15.70 3.57 -11.86
C ILE A 99 -15.99 2.83 -13.17
N THR A 100 -15.16 3.06 -14.19
CA THR A 100 -15.39 2.49 -15.54
C THR A 100 -14.39 1.40 -15.93
N SER A 101 -13.25 1.31 -15.23
CA SER A 101 -12.21 0.32 -15.49
C SER A 101 -11.41 -0.01 -14.22
N TRP A 102 -10.63 -1.08 -14.25
CA TRP A 102 -9.72 -1.44 -13.15
C TRP A 102 -8.70 -0.33 -12.87
N ASP A 103 -8.11 0.23 -13.92
CA ASP A 103 -7.10 1.28 -13.79
C ASP A 103 -7.71 2.56 -13.20
N ASP A 104 -8.96 2.87 -13.57
CA ASP A 104 -9.72 3.98 -12.99
C ASP A 104 -10.05 3.76 -11.51
N LEU A 105 -10.49 2.54 -11.14
CA LEU A 105 -10.70 2.16 -9.73
C LEU A 105 -9.43 2.36 -8.93
N LEU A 106 -8.32 1.80 -9.41
CA LEU A 106 -7.04 1.81 -8.70
C LEU A 106 -6.54 3.25 -8.52
N ASN A 107 -6.59 4.08 -9.57
CA ASN A 107 -6.19 5.48 -9.49
C ASN A 107 -7.04 6.27 -8.48
N LYS A 108 -8.36 6.07 -8.46
CA LYS A 108 -9.27 6.74 -7.51
C LYS A 108 -9.05 6.27 -6.09
N PHE A 109 -8.82 4.97 -5.87
CA PHE A 109 -8.50 4.41 -4.57
C PHE A 109 -7.19 4.98 -4.04
N MET A 110 -6.12 4.94 -4.86
CA MET A 110 -4.81 5.46 -4.50
C MET A 110 -4.84 6.96 -4.23
N THR A 111 -5.56 7.74 -5.04
CA THR A 111 -5.71 9.19 -4.80
C THR A 111 -6.43 9.49 -3.50
N ARG A 112 -7.40 8.65 -3.11
CA ARG A 112 -8.17 8.85 -1.87
C ARG A 112 -7.37 8.50 -0.62
N TYR A 113 -6.67 7.36 -0.64
CA TYR A 113 -6.02 6.80 0.56
C TYR A 113 -4.51 7.05 0.60
N CYS A 114 -3.90 7.46 -0.50
CA CYS A 114 -2.51 7.89 -0.64
C CYS A 114 -2.44 9.23 -1.42
N PRO A 115 -3.11 10.30 -0.94
CA PRO A 115 -3.18 11.57 -1.66
C PRO A 115 -1.79 12.21 -1.80
N PRO A 116 -1.53 12.99 -2.86
CA PRO A 116 -0.26 13.73 -3.04
C PRO A 116 0.06 14.70 -1.91
N SER A 117 -0.94 15.15 -1.13
CA SER A 117 -0.69 15.96 0.07
C SER A 117 0.09 15.19 1.15
N ASN A 118 -0.09 13.86 1.24
CA ASN A 118 0.72 13.01 2.10
C ASN A 118 2.14 12.88 1.55
N THR A 119 2.35 13.03 0.24
CA THR A 119 3.70 13.03 -0.35
C THR A 119 4.58 14.11 0.26
N ALA A 120 4.06 15.31 0.56
CA ALA A 120 4.86 16.34 1.21
C ALA A 120 5.22 15.98 2.66
N GLU A 121 4.28 15.41 3.42
CA GLU A 121 4.52 14.95 4.79
C GLU A 121 5.51 13.79 4.83
N TRP A 122 5.31 12.77 4.00
CA TRP A 122 6.22 11.63 3.90
C TRP A 122 7.58 12.05 3.37
N ARG A 123 7.66 12.96 2.39
CA ARG A 123 8.94 13.54 1.96
C ARG A 123 9.66 14.23 3.12
N LYS A 124 8.93 14.92 4.01
CA LYS A 124 9.52 15.52 5.21
C LYS A 124 10.03 14.46 6.18
N LYS A 125 9.27 13.39 6.43
CA LYS A 125 9.69 12.27 7.29
C LYS A 125 10.88 11.50 6.70
N ILE A 126 10.91 11.32 5.38
CA ILE A 126 12.05 10.75 4.65
C ILE A 126 13.28 11.62 4.85
N THR A 127 13.19 12.93 4.60
CA THR A 127 14.36 13.83 4.70
C THR A 127 14.79 14.18 6.12
N HIS A 128 13.93 13.94 7.10
CA HIS A 128 14.19 14.19 8.52
C HIS A 128 13.84 12.91 9.30
N LEU A 129 14.68 11.89 9.14
CA LEU A 129 14.59 10.69 9.98
C LEU A 129 14.76 11.15 11.44
N GLY A 130 13.70 11.04 12.22
CA GLY A 130 13.76 11.31 13.66
C GLY A 130 14.20 10.06 14.43
N GLU A 131 14.77 10.24 15.61
CA GLU A 131 15.05 9.17 16.57
C GLU A 131 13.75 8.69 17.22
N GLU A 132 13.59 7.38 17.39
CA GLU A 132 12.65 6.79 18.34
C GLU A 132 13.40 6.26 19.59
N GLU A 133 12.74 6.20 20.75
CA GLU A 133 13.37 5.72 21.98
C GLU A 133 13.75 4.23 21.86
N ASP A 134 14.98 3.88 22.27
CA ASP A 134 15.54 2.53 22.24
C ASP A 134 15.57 1.88 20.83
N GLU A 135 15.59 2.70 19.77
CA GLU A 135 15.62 2.23 18.39
C GLU A 135 17.02 1.77 17.96
N THR A 136 17.11 0.57 17.37
CA THR A 136 18.37 0.07 16.78
C THR A 136 18.60 0.65 15.38
N LEU A 137 19.83 0.56 14.88
CA LEU A 137 20.13 1.03 13.52
C LEU A 137 19.34 0.25 12.46
N ARG A 138 19.11 -1.04 12.71
CA ARG A 138 18.26 -1.90 11.88
C ARG A 138 16.81 -1.41 11.87
N ASP A 139 16.24 -1.13 13.04
CA ASP A 139 14.86 -0.66 13.15
C ASP A 139 14.70 0.70 12.44
N ALA A 140 15.68 1.59 12.58
CA ALA A 140 15.71 2.87 11.86
C ALA A 140 15.73 2.70 10.33
N TRP A 141 16.47 1.72 9.81
CA TRP A 141 16.50 1.41 8.37
C TRP A 141 15.18 0.79 7.88
N GLU A 142 14.58 -0.11 8.65
CA GLU A 142 13.27 -0.70 8.33
C GLU A 142 12.19 0.38 8.30
N ARG A 143 12.13 1.24 9.32
CA ARG A 143 11.20 2.38 9.39
C ARG A 143 11.43 3.38 8.25
N PHE A 144 12.69 3.70 7.94
CA PHE A 144 13.03 4.54 6.80
C PHE A 144 12.54 3.94 5.49
N SER A 145 12.75 2.63 5.29
CA SER A 145 12.29 1.89 4.11
C SER A 145 10.76 1.90 3.98
N ASP A 146 10.05 1.76 5.10
CA ASP A 146 8.59 1.86 5.16
C ASP A 146 8.09 3.24 4.70
N TYR A 147 8.79 4.33 4.99
CA TYR A 147 8.40 5.66 4.50
C TYR A 147 8.41 5.75 2.97
N PHE A 148 9.33 5.06 2.29
CA PHE A 148 9.33 4.98 0.82
C PHE A 148 8.16 4.16 0.28
N LEU A 149 7.74 3.12 1.00
CA LEU A 149 6.52 2.38 0.66
C LEU A 149 5.29 3.28 0.73
N GLN A 150 5.19 4.14 1.76
CA GLN A 150 4.07 5.07 1.92
C GLN A 150 4.06 6.23 0.91
N CYS A 151 5.15 6.47 0.20
CA CYS A 151 5.30 7.63 -0.68
C CYS A 151 5.93 7.29 -2.05
N PRO A 152 5.30 6.47 -2.92
CA PRO A 152 5.92 6.07 -4.20
C PRO A 152 6.31 7.17 -5.16
N HIS A 153 5.57 8.26 -5.13
CA HIS A 153 5.78 9.40 -6.00
C HIS A 153 6.77 10.39 -5.36
N HIS A 154 7.67 9.89 -4.49
CA HIS A 154 8.66 10.68 -3.74
C HIS A 154 9.68 11.38 -4.65
N GLY A 155 9.94 10.83 -5.84
CA GLY A 155 10.89 11.38 -6.82
C GLY A 155 12.37 11.24 -6.46
N PHE A 156 12.71 10.77 -5.26
CA PHE A 156 14.09 10.43 -4.89
C PHE A 156 14.63 9.22 -5.66
N GLU A 157 15.84 9.35 -6.19
CA GLU A 157 16.59 8.24 -6.78
C GLU A 157 17.06 7.26 -5.71
N GLU A 158 17.29 6.01 -6.11
CA GLU A 158 17.64 4.92 -5.20
C GLU A 158 18.95 5.17 -4.45
N GLN A 159 19.97 5.72 -5.12
CA GLN A 159 21.25 6.08 -4.51
C GLN A 159 21.10 7.20 -3.46
N PHE A 160 20.22 8.17 -3.73
CA PHE A 160 19.97 9.30 -2.84
C PHE A 160 19.30 8.86 -1.51
N ARG A 161 18.71 7.66 -1.46
CA ARG A 161 18.13 7.11 -0.22
C ARG A 161 19.19 6.86 0.85
N ILE A 162 20.37 6.38 0.46
CA ILE A 162 21.47 6.10 1.39
C ILE A 162 22.01 7.41 1.98
N GLU A 163 22.14 8.45 1.16
CA GLU A 163 22.56 9.78 1.62
C GLU A 163 21.57 10.39 2.61
N ILE A 164 20.26 10.27 2.32
CA ILE A 164 19.21 10.74 3.22
C ILE A 164 19.24 9.97 4.55
N PHE A 165 19.32 8.64 4.48
CA PHE A 165 19.38 7.79 5.67
C PHE A 165 20.57 8.18 6.54
N TYR A 166 21.78 8.17 5.96
CA TYR A 166 22.99 8.56 6.67
C TYR A 166 22.90 9.99 7.22
N GLY A 167 22.33 10.94 6.47
CA GLY A 167 22.14 12.31 6.93
C GLY A 167 21.26 12.43 8.17
N GLY A 168 20.21 11.61 8.25
CA GLY A 168 19.23 11.58 9.34
C GLY A 168 19.67 10.84 10.60
N LEU A 169 20.75 10.05 10.55
CA LEU A 169 21.28 9.35 11.72
C LEU A 169 21.95 10.28 12.73
N ILE A 170 21.98 9.84 13.98
CA ILE A 170 22.75 10.49 15.04
C ILE A 170 24.24 10.23 14.90
N GLN A 171 25.03 10.99 15.66
CA GLN A 171 26.48 10.95 15.55
C GLN A 171 27.05 9.58 15.93
N ASP A 172 26.48 8.90 16.92
CA ASP A 172 26.95 7.59 17.37
C ASP A 172 26.68 6.52 16.32
N ASP A 173 25.48 6.49 15.74
CA ASP A 173 25.13 5.62 14.61
C ASP A 173 26.00 5.89 13.38
N LYS A 174 26.30 7.16 13.08
CA LYS A 174 27.22 7.52 11.98
C LYS A 174 28.61 6.95 12.20
N ILE A 175 29.14 7.04 13.43
CA ILE A 175 30.44 6.48 13.78
C ILE A 175 30.43 4.95 13.64
N LEU A 176 29.36 4.30 14.13
CA LEU A 176 29.17 2.86 14.01
C LEU A 176 29.15 2.44 12.53
N ILE A 177 28.34 3.10 11.71
CA ILE A 177 28.28 2.92 10.26
C ILE A 177 29.67 3.12 9.62
N ASP A 178 30.35 4.24 9.86
CA ASP A 178 31.62 4.52 9.20
C ASP A 178 32.68 3.47 9.53
N SER A 179 32.70 2.98 10.77
CA SER A 179 33.55 1.86 11.20
C SER A 179 33.20 0.56 10.47
N LEU A 180 31.92 0.20 10.41
CA LEU A 180 31.45 -1.07 9.87
C LEU A 180 31.57 -1.16 8.36
N PHE A 181 31.14 -0.10 7.67
CA PHE A 181 31.22 -0.02 6.22
C PHE A 181 32.62 0.42 5.76
N GLN A 182 33.56 0.65 6.68
CA GLN A 182 34.93 1.12 6.40
C GLN A 182 34.92 2.38 5.52
N GLY A 183 33.98 3.29 5.78
CA GLY A 183 33.74 4.50 5.00
C GLY A 183 33.20 4.27 3.58
N ARG A 184 32.76 3.06 3.22
CA ARG A 184 32.29 2.72 1.86
C ARG A 184 30.78 2.81 1.68
N LEU A 185 30.01 3.22 2.68
CA LEU A 185 28.54 3.27 2.63
C LEU A 185 28.00 3.95 1.36
N MET A 186 28.57 5.10 0.99
CA MET A 186 28.11 5.90 -0.17
C MET A 186 28.33 5.19 -1.53
N ASN A 187 29.17 4.17 -1.58
CA ASN A 187 29.44 3.37 -2.78
C ASN A 187 28.56 2.11 -2.86
N MET A 188 27.66 1.91 -1.89
CA MET A 188 26.82 0.72 -1.80
C MET A 188 25.46 0.95 -2.45
N THR A 189 24.75 -0.15 -2.70
CA THR A 189 23.34 -0.13 -3.11
C THR A 189 22.44 -0.43 -1.90
N PRO A 190 21.16 0.01 -1.89
CA PRO A 190 20.27 -0.27 -0.76
C PRO A 190 20.13 -1.77 -0.39
N PRO A 191 20.14 -2.72 -1.35
CA PRO A 191 20.19 -4.15 -1.01
C PRO A 191 21.44 -4.53 -0.20
N GLN A 192 22.62 -3.99 -0.55
CA GLN A 192 23.87 -4.28 0.17
C GLN A 192 23.87 -3.66 1.58
N VAL A 193 23.29 -2.47 1.75
CA VAL A 193 23.13 -1.84 3.06
C VAL A 193 22.20 -2.69 3.93
N THR A 194 21.07 -3.15 3.37
CA THR A 194 20.10 -4.00 4.08
C THR A 194 20.74 -5.31 4.55
N GLU A 195 21.46 -6.02 3.68
CA GLU A 195 22.14 -7.28 4.01
C GLU A 195 23.13 -7.12 5.18
N LEU A 196 23.87 -6.01 5.20
CA LEU A 196 24.85 -5.76 6.26
C LEU A 196 24.20 -5.39 7.60
N LEU A 197 23.11 -4.63 7.58
CA LEU A 197 22.35 -4.33 8.80
C LEU A 197 21.72 -5.59 9.40
N GLU A 198 21.26 -6.53 8.56
CA GLU A 198 20.77 -7.84 9.02
C GLU A 198 21.89 -8.69 9.65
N ASP A 199 23.08 -8.72 9.04
CA ASP A 199 24.25 -9.43 9.57
C ASP A 199 24.73 -8.84 10.91
N MET A 200 24.59 -7.53 11.12
CA MET A 200 24.91 -6.87 12.38
C MET A 200 24.01 -7.32 13.53
N ALA A 201 22.68 -7.31 13.30
CA ALA A 201 21.71 -7.73 14.30
C ALA A 201 21.94 -9.19 14.72
N LEU A 202 22.37 -10.05 13.79
CA LEU A 202 22.74 -11.43 14.10
C LEU A 202 24.02 -11.57 14.95
N LYS A 203 24.93 -10.60 14.85
CA LYS A 203 26.21 -10.60 15.57
C LYS A 203 26.19 -9.80 16.88
N GLY A 204 25.07 -9.15 17.21
CA GLY A 204 24.88 -8.42 18.47
C GLY A 204 25.69 -7.13 18.53
N TYR A 205 25.78 -6.41 17.40
CA TYR A 205 26.42 -5.10 17.33
C TYR A 205 25.44 -3.92 17.44
N ASP A 206 24.14 -4.21 17.58
CA ASP A 206 23.06 -3.25 17.90
C ASP A 206 22.93 -3.05 19.41
#